data_AF-A0A2N5HSE6-F1
#
_entry.id   AF-A0A2N5HSE6-F1
#
_cell.length_a   1.000
_cell.length_b   1.000
_cell.length_c   1.000
_cell.angle_alpha   90.00
_cell.angle_beta   90.00
_cell.angle_gamma   90.00
#
_symmetry.space_group_name_H-M   'P 1'
#
loop_
_entity.id
_entity.type
_entity.pdbx_description
1 polymer ?
#
loop_
_entity_poly.entity_id
_entity_poly.type
_entity_poly.pdbx_seq_one_letter_code
_entity_poly.pdbx_strand_id
1 'polypeptide(L)'
;MNTDQAFEFLKAAGLSEDNCVETVRRWLREKKIIYLGKGAFQQNDYIIQDTEEAINLLNDAGVAPSVGIQVVQRWLYEGKIQKVGNGNQLTEYIANVKNPKQVINPPSDQDKLIRELKAKVKVQDEHIKELEELHKSSVKTFIQQRNKLQKEILNLELEKNELQKETKKVLKDNIELRSELLYLKEKLSKQGKRVPEKVHISSSVQTLDYRKKLGLSKTASEKEVLTRYKKLLKITHPDHGGNPVVFHYVKTDYDHYKNGM
;
A
#
# COMPACT_ATOMS: atom_id res chain seq x y z
N MET A 1 21.97 28.07 -22.68
CA MET A 1 22.40 27.03 -21.72
C MET A 1 22.14 27.47 -20.28
N ASN A 2 21.49 26.62 -19.47
CA ASN A 2 21.27 26.84 -18.03
C ASN A 2 22.42 26.27 -17.17
N THR A 3 22.41 26.48 -15.84
CA THR A 3 23.46 26.01 -14.93
C THR A 3 23.61 24.49 -14.88
N ASP A 4 22.50 23.77 -14.85
CA ASP A 4 22.49 22.32 -14.70
C ASP A 4 22.97 21.65 -16.00
N GLN A 5 22.53 22.19 -17.14
CA GLN A 5 22.98 21.81 -18.49
C GLN A 5 24.46 22.12 -18.71
N ALA A 6 24.95 23.26 -18.23
CA ALA A 6 26.37 23.60 -18.31
C ALA A 6 27.22 22.62 -17.49
N PHE A 7 26.72 22.21 -16.33
CA PHE A 7 27.38 21.22 -15.49
C PHE A 7 27.40 19.82 -16.16
N GLU A 8 26.27 19.37 -16.72
CA GLU A 8 26.21 18.11 -17.48
C GLU A 8 27.11 18.14 -18.72
N PHE A 9 27.20 19.27 -19.40
CA PHE A 9 28.05 19.45 -20.57
C PHE A 9 29.54 19.28 -20.25
N LEU A 10 30.00 19.90 -19.16
CA LEU A 10 31.38 19.78 -18.68
C LEU A 10 31.68 18.38 -18.14
N LYS A 11 30.71 17.75 -17.46
CA LYS A 11 30.82 16.37 -16.99
C LYS A 11 30.93 15.38 -18.16
N ALA A 12 30.15 15.59 -19.22
CA ALA A 12 30.24 14.79 -20.45
C ALA A 12 31.60 14.92 -21.14
N ALA A 13 32.27 16.07 -20.97
CA ALA A 13 33.62 16.33 -21.45
C ALA A 13 34.74 15.77 -20.56
N GLY A 14 34.40 15.09 -19.45
CA GLY A 14 35.37 14.39 -18.60
C GLY A 14 36.11 15.29 -17.60
N LEU A 15 35.61 16.49 -17.33
CA LEU A 15 36.16 17.36 -16.29
C LEU A 15 35.78 16.86 -14.88
N SER A 16 36.66 17.06 -13.91
CA SER A 16 36.38 16.76 -12.49
C SER A 16 35.25 17.64 -11.97
N GLU A 17 34.47 17.12 -11.02
CA GLU A 17 33.30 17.84 -10.50
C GLU A 17 33.66 19.20 -9.89
N ASP A 18 34.82 19.33 -9.26
CA ASP A 18 35.34 20.60 -8.74
C ASP A 18 35.63 21.62 -9.86
N ASN A 19 36.29 21.19 -10.93
CA ASN A 19 36.58 22.05 -12.09
C ASN A 19 35.31 22.43 -12.85
N CYS A 20 34.32 21.54 -12.90
CA CYS A 20 32.99 21.82 -13.45
C CYS A 20 32.31 22.93 -12.64
N VAL A 21 32.27 22.83 -11.30
CA VAL A 21 31.65 23.84 -10.44
C VAL A 21 32.34 25.19 -10.56
N GLU A 22 33.68 25.23 -10.58
CA GLU A 22 34.44 26.47 -10.74
C GLU A 22 34.18 27.13 -12.09
N THR A 23 34.14 26.33 -13.15
CA THR A 23 33.92 26.80 -14.52
C THR A 23 32.48 27.29 -14.71
N VAL A 24 31.48 26.59 -14.18
CA VAL A 24 30.07 27.03 -14.17
C VAL A 24 29.91 28.33 -13.39
N ARG A 25 30.54 28.46 -12.22
CA ARG A 25 30.55 29.71 -11.45
C ARG A 25 31.21 30.86 -12.21
N ARG A 26 32.31 30.59 -12.94
CA ARG A 26 32.97 31.57 -13.79
C ARG A 26 32.07 31.99 -14.96
N TRP A 27 31.42 31.06 -15.64
CA TRP A 27 30.49 31.35 -16.74
C TRP A 27 29.24 32.10 -16.30
N LEU A 28 28.76 31.88 -15.07
CA LEU A 28 27.70 32.70 -14.46
C LEU A 28 28.16 34.14 -14.24
N ARG A 29 29.39 34.36 -13.76
CA ARG A 29 29.97 35.71 -13.61
C ARG A 29 30.16 36.41 -14.95
N GLU A 30 30.56 35.65 -15.97
CA GLU A 30 30.78 36.13 -17.34
C GLU A 30 29.49 36.24 -18.16
N LYS A 31 28.32 35.92 -17.58
CA LYS A 31 26.99 35.90 -18.24
C LYS A 31 26.93 35.02 -19.51
N LYS A 32 27.82 34.03 -19.63
CA LYS A 32 27.81 33.03 -20.72
C LYS A 32 26.67 32.02 -20.56
N ILE A 33 26.21 31.82 -19.32
CA ILE A 33 25.07 30.97 -18.99
C ILE A 33 24.09 31.71 -18.09
N ILE A 34 22.84 31.27 -18.10
CA ILE A 34 21.76 31.89 -17.34
C ILE A 34 21.43 31.02 -16.13
N TYR A 35 21.33 31.63 -14.94
CA TYR A 35 20.78 30.96 -13.76
C TYR A 35 19.27 30.86 -13.88
N LEU A 36 18.75 29.64 -14.01
CA LEU A 36 17.33 29.37 -13.88
C LEU A 36 17.06 28.92 -12.45
N GLY A 37 16.36 29.75 -11.67
CA GLY A 37 15.86 29.33 -10.36
C GLY A 37 14.91 28.14 -10.51
N LYS A 38 14.80 27.31 -9.46
CA LYS A 38 14.04 26.05 -9.37
C LYS A 38 12.54 26.06 -9.80
N GLY A 39 12.01 27.14 -10.36
CA GLY A 39 10.63 27.29 -10.80
C GLY A 39 10.40 27.66 -12.27
N ALA A 40 11.46 27.85 -13.08
CA ALA A 40 11.29 28.21 -14.50
C ALA A 40 11.48 26.98 -15.42
N PHE A 41 10.44 26.17 -15.55
CA PHE A 41 10.34 25.18 -16.63
C PHE A 41 10.10 25.93 -17.95
N GLN A 42 11.17 26.26 -18.68
CA GLN A 42 11.08 26.50 -20.12
C GLN A 42 11.63 25.28 -20.85
N GLN A 43 10.72 24.62 -21.57
CA GLN A 43 10.95 23.60 -22.58
C GLN A 43 11.63 24.23 -23.80
N ASN A 44 12.91 24.55 -23.69
CA ASN A 44 13.74 24.63 -24.87
C ASN A 44 14.39 23.25 -25.04
N ASP A 45 13.86 22.45 -25.94
CA ASP A 45 14.39 21.12 -26.30
C ASP A 45 15.84 21.18 -26.83
N TYR A 46 16.34 22.39 -27.14
CA TYR A 46 17.70 22.64 -27.62
C TYR A 46 18.53 23.39 -26.56
N ILE A 47 19.72 22.84 -26.24
CA ILE A 47 20.59 23.28 -25.15
C ILE A 47 21.60 24.36 -25.61
N ILE A 48 22.08 24.29 -26.85
CA ILE A 48 23.07 25.20 -27.45
C ILE A 48 22.64 25.59 -28.89
N GLN A 49 22.84 26.85 -29.28
CA GLN A 49 22.39 27.36 -30.58
C GLN A 49 23.26 26.88 -31.73
N ASP A 50 24.58 26.85 -31.53
CA ASP A 50 25.55 26.43 -32.54
C ASP A 50 26.59 25.48 -31.96
N THR A 51 27.00 24.49 -32.75
CA THR A 51 28.19 23.67 -32.51
C THR A 51 29.48 24.49 -32.27
N GLU A 52 29.64 25.66 -32.88
CA GLU A 52 30.80 26.53 -32.66
C GLU A 52 30.79 27.14 -31.26
N GLU A 53 29.62 27.57 -30.79
CA GLU A 53 29.41 28.05 -29.44
C GLU A 53 29.78 26.96 -28.43
N ALA A 54 29.37 25.71 -28.69
CA ALA A 54 29.69 24.56 -27.85
C ALA A 54 31.21 24.26 -27.80
N ILE A 55 31.91 24.34 -28.93
CA ILE A 55 33.36 24.13 -29.01
C ILE A 55 34.11 25.23 -28.27
N ASN A 56 33.71 26.50 -28.45
CA ASN A 56 34.34 27.62 -27.76
C ASN A 56 34.17 27.52 -26.24
N LEU A 57 33.00 27.10 -25.77
CA LEU A 57 32.77 26.84 -24.35
C LEU A 57 33.68 25.70 -23.83
N LEU A 58 33.85 24.61 -24.57
CA LEU A 58 34.74 23.53 -24.14
C LEU A 58 36.21 23.95 -24.14
N ASN A 59 36.64 24.74 -25.12
CA ASN A 59 37.99 25.31 -25.16
C ASN A 59 38.21 26.27 -23.98
N ASP A 60 37.23 27.12 -23.65
CA ASP A 60 37.26 28.02 -22.49
C ASP A 60 37.37 27.25 -21.17
N ALA A 61 36.76 26.05 -21.10
CA ALA A 61 36.84 25.15 -19.96
C ALA A 61 38.15 24.36 -19.88
N GLY A 62 39.08 24.55 -20.83
CA GLY A 62 40.36 23.84 -20.88
C GLY A 62 40.27 22.40 -21.37
N VAL A 63 39.16 22.02 -22.01
CA VAL A 63 38.99 20.69 -22.61
C VAL A 63 39.81 20.61 -23.90
N ALA A 64 40.52 19.50 -24.10
CA ALA A 64 41.27 19.27 -25.34
C ALA A 64 40.31 19.27 -26.56
N PRO A 65 40.67 19.92 -27.69
CA PRO A 65 39.79 20.05 -28.85
C PRO A 65 39.27 18.71 -29.38
N SER A 66 40.07 17.64 -29.33
CA SER A 66 39.67 16.29 -29.76
C SER A 66 38.54 15.69 -28.91
N VAL A 67 38.57 15.91 -27.60
CA VAL A 67 37.53 15.44 -26.66
C VAL A 67 36.30 16.33 -26.79
N GLY A 68 36.50 17.64 -26.88
CA GLY A 68 35.43 18.61 -27.06
C GLY A 68 34.59 18.33 -28.32
N ILE A 69 35.25 18.07 -29.46
CA ILE A 69 34.58 17.75 -30.72
C ILE A 69 33.75 16.46 -30.61
N GLN A 70 34.23 15.41 -29.94
CA GLN A 70 33.46 14.16 -29.74
C GLN A 70 32.19 14.38 -28.90
N VAL A 71 32.29 15.21 -27.86
CA VAL A 71 31.14 15.55 -27.00
C VAL A 71 30.11 16.34 -27.77
N VAL A 72 30.55 17.32 -28.56
CA VAL A 72 29.69 18.14 -29.43
C VAL A 72 29.01 17.28 -30.49
N GLN A 73 29.72 16.31 -31.10
CA GLN A 73 29.12 15.35 -32.03
C GLN A 73 28.03 14.50 -31.35
N ARG A 74 28.31 13.95 -30.16
CA ARG A 74 27.32 13.17 -29.42
C ARG A 74 26.08 14.01 -29.11
N TRP A 75 26.26 15.24 -28.65
CA TRP A 75 25.16 16.15 -28.31
C TRP A 75 24.37 16.61 -29.55
N LEU A 76 25.03 16.72 -30.70
CA LEU A 76 24.36 16.97 -31.98
C LEU A 76 23.46 15.79 -32.38
N TYR A 77 23.94 14.55 -32.28
CA TYR A 77 23.13 13.35 -32.53
C TYR A 77 21.99 13.17 -31.53
N GLU A 78 22.18 13.58 -30.29
CA GLU A 78 21.15 13.60 -29.24
C GLU A 78 20.13 14.73 -29.41
N GLY A 79 20.27 15.59 -30.43
CA GLY A 79 19.35 16.70 -30.70
C GLY A 79 19.48 17.89 -29.74
N LYS A 80 20.53 17.91 -28.91
CA LYS A 80 20.77 18.96 -27.90
C LYS A 80 21.38 20.25 -28.48
N ILE A 81 21.79 20.24 -29.75
CA ILE A 81 22.37 21.39 -30.46
C ILE A 81 21.47 21.75 -31.66
N GLN A 82 21.14 23.03 -31.82
CA GLN A 82 20.16 23.50 -32.79
C GLN A 82 20.68 23.52 -34.24
N LYS A 83 21.94 23.91 -34.46
CA LYS A 83 22.54 24.04 -35.80
C LYS A 83 23.99 23.58 -35.82
N VAL A 84 24.40 23.03 -36.97
CA VAL A 84 25.81 22.83 -37.31
C VAL A 84 26.33 24.16 -37.87
N GLY A 85 27.36 24.71 -37.24
CA GLY A 85 28.01 25.94 -37.64
C GLY A 85 28.80 25.76 -38.93
N ASN A 86 29.17 26.87 -39.56
CA ASN A 86 29.87 26.88 -40.85
C ASN A 86 31.40 26.65 -40.71
N GLY A 87 31.90 26.46 -39.49
CA GLY A 87 33.31 26.30 -39.17
C GLY A 87 33.92 24.97 -39.67
N ASN A 88 35.05 25.08 -40.37
CA ASN A 88 35.77 23.96 -40.99
C ASN A 88 36.24 22.86 -40.02
N GLN A 89 36.31 23.13 -38.71
CA GLN A 89 36.90 22.21 -37.72
C GLN A 89 36.01 20.98 -37.46
N LEU A 90 34.69 21.15 -37.45
CA LEU A 90 33.76 20.02 -37.32
C LEU A 90 33.61 19.27 -38.64
N THR A 91 33.55 19.97 -39.77
CA THR A 91 33.42 19.37 -41.09
C THR A 91 34.66 18.58 -41.50
N GLU A 92 35.87 19.02 -41.15
CA GLU A 92 37.11 18.25 -41.34
C GLU A 92 37.16 16.99 -40.47
N TYR A 93 36.74 17.06 -39.19
CA TYR A 93 36.65 15.89 -38.34
C TYR A 93 35.54 14.91 -38.78
N ILE A 94 34.37 15.42 -39.19
CA ILE A 94 33.28 14.60 -39.75
C ILE A 94 33.71 13.94 -41.07
N ALA A 95 34.47 14.65 -41.92
CA ALA A 95 35.02 14.10 -43.15
C ALA A 95 36.08 13.01 -42.87
N ASN A 96 36.93 13.18 -41.86
CA ASN A 96 37.91 12.17 -41.45
C ASN A 96 37.28 10.93 -40.76
N VAL A 97 36.08 11.07 -40.19
CA VAL A 97 35.31 9.95 -39.62
C VAL A 97 34.52 9.18 -40.68
N LYS A 98 34.53 9.58 -41.98
CA LYS A 98 33.89 8.84 -43.10
C LYS A 98 34.49 7.46 -43.42
N ASN A 99 35.28 6.89 -42.52
CA ASN A 99 35.51 5.44 -42.47
C ASN A 99 34.84 4.83 -41.21
N PRO A 100 33.52 4.94 -40.99
CA PRO A 100 32.87 3.84 -40.29
C PRO A 100 32.97 2.67 -41.28
N LYS A 101 33.43 1.50 -40.82
CA LYS A 101 33.24 0.27 -41.57
C LYS A 101 31.73 0.09 -41.76
N GLN A 102 31.19 0.63 -42.84
CA GLN A 102 29.86 0.32 -43.30
C GLN A 102 29.92 -1.16 -43.68
N VAL A 103 29.39 -1.98 -42.79
CA VAL A 103 28.83 -3.27 -43.20
C VAL A 103 27.65 -2.90 -44.10
N ILE A 104 27.93 -2.67 -45.38
CA ILE A 104 26.91 -2.51 -46.41
C ILE A 104 26.34 -3.92 -46.63
N ASN A 105 25.45 -4.33 -45.73
CA ASN A 105 24.52 -5.39 -46.10
C ASN A 105 23.64 -4.84 -47.23
N PRO A 106 23.36 -5.63 -48.28
CA PRO A 106 22.60 -5.16 -49.42
C PRO A 106 21.23 -4.61 -48.97
N PRO A 107 20.72 -3.54 -49.60
CA PRO A 107 19.47 -2.86 -49.18
C PRO A 107 18.27 -3.81 -49.04
N SER A 108 18.29 -4.93 -49.75
CA SER A 108 17.30 -6.01 -49.64
C SER A 108 17.17 -6.62 -48.24
N ASP A 109 18.28 -6.76 -47.50
CA ASP A 109 18.25 -7.40 -46.17
C ASP A 109 17.80 -6.42 -45.09
N GLN A 110 18.11 -5.12 -45.25
CA GLN A 110 17.54 -4.07 -44.41
C GLN A 110 16.03 -3.94 -44.63
N ASP A 111 15.55 -4.02 -45.86
CA ASP A 111 14.11 -3.98 -46.16
C ASP A 111 13.36 -5.19 -45.61
N LYS A 112 13.96 -6.39 -45.65
CA LYS A 112 13.40 -7.58 -45.00
C LYS A 112 13.32 -7.40 -43.48
N LEU A 113 14.39 -6.90 -42.87
CA LEU A 113 14.43 -6.62 -41.43
C LEU A 113 13.38 -5.57 -41.03
N ILE A 114 13.24 -4.51 -41.80
CA ILE A 114 12.22 -3.46 -41.57
C ILE A 114 10.81 -4.06 -41.67
N ARG A 115 10.54 -4.92 -42.66
CA ARG A 115 9.23 -5.60 -42.78
C ARG A 115 8.96 -6.51 -41.59
N GLU A 116 9.95 -7.27 -41.15
CA GLU A 116 9.83 -8.15 -39.99
C GLU A 116 9.60 -7.36 -38.70
N LEU A 117 10.37 -6.30 -38.46
CA LEU A 117 10.18 -5.41 -37.33
C LEU A 117 8.80 -4.75 -37.35
N LYS A 118 8.34 -4.30 -38.52
CA LYS A 118 7.00 -3.72 -38.68
C LYS A 118 5.89 -4.74 -38.37
N ALA A 119 6.06 -5.99 -38.77
CA ALA A 119 5.13 -7.06 -38.41
C ALA A 119 5.13 -7.34 -36.90
N LYS A 120 6.31 -7.39 -36.26
CA LYS A 120 6.44 -7.57 -34.81
C LYS A 120 5.80 -6.42 -34.03
N VAL A 121 6.02 -5.17 -34.45
CA VAL A 121 5.39 -3.99 -33.85
C VAL A 121 3.88 -4.08 -33.97
N LYS A 122 3.35 -4.46 -35.13
CA LYS A 122 1.90 -4.62 -35.31
C LYS A 122 1.29 -5.67 -34.38
N VAL A 123 1.95 -6.82 -34.22
CA VAL A 123 1.51 -7.87 -33.27
C VAL A 123 1.57 -7.37 -31.83
N GLN A 124 2.62 -6.63 -31.46
CA GLN A 124 2.71 -6.02 -30.13
C GLN A 124 1.62 -4.98 -29.89
N ASP A 125 1.28 -4.16 -30.89
CA ASP A 125 0.18 -3.19 -30.80
C ASP A 125 -1.18 -3.89 -30.61
N GLU A 126 -1.40 -5.04 -31.27
CA GLU A 126 -2.60 -5.85 -31.08
C GLU A 126 -2.67 -6.42 -29.65
N HIS A 127 -1.56 -6.97 -29.13
CA HIS A 127 -1.50 -7.45 -27.74
C HIS A 127 -1.72 -6.32 -26.71
N ILE A 128 -1.18 -5.12 -26.96
CA ILE A 128 -1.40 -3.95 -26.09
C ILE A 128 -2.89 -3.60 -26.04
N LYS A 129 -3.57 -3.58 -27.19
CA LYS A 129 -5.02 -3.32 -27.24
C LYS A 129 -5.85 -4.36 -26.49
N GLU A 130 -5.51 -5.64 -26.62
CA GLU A 130 -6.18 -6.70 -25.86
C GLU A 130 -5.99 -6.52 -24.35
N LEU A 131 -4.77 -6.16 -23.93
CA LEU A 131 -4.45 -5.89 -22.54
C LEU A 131 -5.22 -4.67 -22.00
N GLU A 132 -5.35 -3.61 -22.80
CA GLU A 132 -6.11 -2.41 -22.45
C GLU A 132 -7.60 -2.71 -22.27
N GLU A 133 -8.21 -3.50 -23.15
CA GLU A 133 -9.62 -3.90 -23.02
C GLU A 133 -9.84 -4.80 -21.78
N LEU A 134 -8.92 -5.74 -21.52
CA LEU A 134 -8.97 -6.57 -20.31
C LEU A 134 -8.81 -5.73 -19.04
N HIS A 135 -7.91 -4.74 -19.05
CA HIS A 135 -7.74 -3.83 -17.93
C HIS A 135 -9.01 -3.00 -17.71
N LYS A 136 -9.60 -2.46 -18.77
CA LYS A 136 -10.86 -1.70 -18.72
C LYS A 136 -12.02 -2.53 -18.17
N SER A 137 -12.15 -3.79 -18.60
CA SER A 137 -13.17 -4.70 -18.04
C SER A 137 -12.91 -4.97 -16.56
N SER A 138 -11.65 -5.22 -16.18
CA SER A 138 -11.24 -5.48 -14.80
C SER A 138 -11.55 -4.28 -13.89
N VAL A 139 -11.18 -3.07 -14.30
CA VAL A 139 -11.49 -1.83 -13.57
C VAL A 139 -12.99 -1.66 -13.37
N LYS A 140 -13.80 -1.92 -14.41
CA LYS A 140 -15.25 -1.87 -14.28
C LYS A 140 -15.78 -2.86 -13.24
N THR A 141 -15.27 -4.09 -13.21
CA THR A 141 -15.65 -5.07 -12.19
C THR A 141 -15.24 -4.65 -10.78
N PHE A 142 -14.02 -4.10 -10.61
CA PHE A 142 -13.56 -3.60 -9.32
C PHE A 142 -14.41 -2.44 -8.81
N ILE A 143 -14.79 -1.51 -9.68
CA ILE A 143 -15.70 -0.40 -9.31
C ILE A 143 -17.05 -0.95 -8.84
N GLN A 144 -17.60 -1.94 -9.53
CA GLN A 144 -18.87 -2.58 -9.14
C GLN A 144 -18.76 -3.27 -7.78
N GLN A 145 -17.69 -4.04 -7.54
CA GLN A 145 -17.44 -4.69 -6.26
C GLN A 145 -17.26 -3.68 -5.12
N ARG A 146 -16.44 -2.64 -5.33
CA ARG A 146 -16.26 -1.55 -4.36
C ARG A 146 -17.58 -0.91 -3.98
N ASN A 147 -18.41 -0.59 -4.97
CA ASN A 147 -19.70 0.04 -4.72
C ASN A 147 -20.67 -0.90 -3.97
N LYS A 148 -20.62 -2.22 -4.24
CA LYS A 148 -21.41 -3.21 -3.50
C LYS A 148 -20.97 -3.29 -2.04
N LEU A 149 -19.67 -3.43 -1.79
CA LEU A 149 -19.10 -3.46 -0.44
C LEU A 149 -19.41 -2.18 0.34
N GLN A 150 -19.33 -1.02 -0.30
CA GLN A 150 -19.64 0.26 0.35
C GLN A 150 -21.11 0.33 0.82
N LYS A 151 -22.06 -0.23 0.04
CA LYS A 151 -23.46 -0.35 0.46
C LYS A 151 -23.63 -1.32 1.63
N GLU A 152 -22.95 -2.46 1.60
CA GLU A 152 -22.99 -3.44 2.69
C GLU A 152 -22.43 -2.85 3.99
N ILE A 153 -21.32 -2.11 3.93
CA ILE A 153 -20.74 -1.42 5.09
C ILE A 153 -21.74 -0.41 5.67
N LEU A 154 -22.38 0.40 4.83
CA LEU A 154 -23.37 1.38 5.29
C LEU A 154 -24.56 0.69 5.98
N ASN A 155 -25.07 -0.42 5.42
CA ASN A 155 -26.14 -1.18 6.03
C ASN A 155 -25.73 -1.77 7.39
N LEU A 156 -24.53 -2.33 7.50
CA LEU A 156 -23.99 -2.87 8.75
C LEU A 156 -23.81 -1.78 9.82
N GLU A 157 -23.39 -0.58 9.42
CA GLU A 157 -23.30 0.56 10.34
C GLU A 157 -24.67 0.99 10.87
N LEU A 158 -25.69 1.01 10.01
CA LEU A 158 -27.07 1.27 10.43
C LEU A 158 -27.58 0.21 11.41
N GLU A 159 -27.41 -1.08 11.07
CA GLU A 159 -27.84 -2.20 11.92
C GLU A 159 -27.13 -2.16 13.28
N LYS A 160 -25.81 -1.91 13.28
CA LYS A 160 -25.04 -1.74 14.52
C LYS A 160 -25.59 -0.59 15.37
N ASN A 161 -25.95 0.54 14.77
CA ASN A 161 -26.50 1.68 15.50
C ASN A 161 -27.88 1.35 16.10
N GLU A 162 -28.75 0.65 15.37
CA GLU A 162 -30.04 0.20 15.90
C GLU A 162 -29.89 -0.81 17.04
N LEU A 163 -29.02 -1.82 16.88
CA LEU A 163 -28.71 -2.77 17.94
C LEU A 163 -28.15 -2.09 19.19
N GLN A 164 -27.32 -1.05 19.03
CA GLN A 164 -26.84 -0.26 20.16
C GLN A 164 -27.96 0.51 20.87
N LYS A 165 -28.93 1.06 20.13
CA LYS A 165 -30.12 1.72 20.71
C LYS A 165 -30.98 0.71 21.48
N GLU A 166 -31.25 -0.44 20.89
CA GLU A 166 -32.01 -1.52 21.55
C GLU A 166 -31.31 -2.02 22.81
N THR A 167 -29.99 -2.23 22.75
CA THR A 167 -29.20 -2.64 23.91
C THR A 167 -29.31 -1.62 25.05
N LYS A 168 -29.19 -0.32 24.74
CA LYS A 168 -29.35 0.75 25.73
C LYS A 168 -30.76 0.76 26.33
N LYS A 169 -31.79 0.57 25.51
CA LYS A 169 -33.18 0.49 25.96
C LYS A 169 -33.39 -0.68 26.93
N VAL A 170 -32.99 -1.89 26.53
CA VAL A 170 -33.12 -3.08 27.38
C VAL A 170 -32.33 -2.94 28.68
N LEU A 171 -31.13 -2.34 28.65
CA LEU A 171 -30.37 -2.06 29.87
C LEU A 171 -31.12 -1.10 30.81
N LYS A 172 -31.73 -0.05 30.27
CA LYS A 172 -32.53 0.90 31.05
C LYS A 172 -33.73 0.20 31.68
N ASP A 173 -34.51 -0.54 30.90
CA ASP A 173 -35.66 -1.31 31.37
C ASP A 173 -35.24 -2.33 32.46
N ASN A 174 -34.08 -2.98 32.30
CA ASN A 174 -33.57 -3.92 33.31
C ASN A 174 -33.19 -3.22 34.63
N ILE A 175 -32.60 -2.03 34.56
CA ILE A 175 -32.28 -1.23 35.74
C ILE A 175 -33.56 -0.81 36.48
N GLU A 176 -34.57 -0.36 35.74
CA GLU A 176 -35.89 0.02 36.30
C GLU A 176 -36.57 -1.19 36.95
N LEU A 177 -36.61 -2.34 36.29
CA LEU A 177 -37.18 -3.56 36.89
C LEU A 177 -36.41 -4.00 38.14
N ARG A 178 -35.08 -3.88 38.15
CA ARG A 178 -34.28 -4.21 39.34
C ARG A 178 -34.55 -3.25 40.49
N SER A 179 -34.73 -1.95 40.22
CA SER A 179 -35.04 -0.98 41.26
C SER A 179 -36.44 -1.21 41.82
N GLU A 180 -37.43 -1.54 40.97
CA GLU A 180 -38.77 -1.94 41.39
C GLU A 180 -38.75 -3.23 42.22
N LEU A 181 -38.01 -4.25 41.80
CA LEU A 181 -37.84 -5.49 42.57
C LEU A 181 -37.21 -5.24 43.94
N LEU A 182 -36.20 -4.37 44.01
CA LEU A 182 -35.59 -3.97 45.28
C LEU A 182 -36.60 -3.25 46.17
N TYR A 183 -37.38 -2.33 45.62
CA TYR A 183 -38.42 -1.60 46.33
C TYR A 183 -39.52 -2.52 46.87
N LEU A 184 -39.99 -3.48 46.06
CA LEU A 184 -40.98 -4.48 46.49
C LEU A 184 -40.40 -5.41 47.55
N LYS A 185 -39.15 -5.85 47.41
CA LYS A 185 -38.46 -6.67 48.42
C LYS A 185 -38.33 -5.93 49.75
N GLU A 186 -38.00 -4.64 49.71
CA GLU A 186 -37.92 -3.80 50.92
C GLU A 186 -39.30 -3.63 51.57
N LYS A 187 -40.36 -3.40 50.78
CA LYS A 187 -41.74 -3.38 51.28
C LYS A 187 -42.15 -4.70 51.94
N LEU A 188 -41.86 -5.84 51.31
CA LEU A 188 -42.14 -7.16 51.86
C LEU A 188 -41.35 -7.41 53.15
N SER A 189 -40.08 -7.01 53.20
CA SER A 189 -39.26 -7.11 54.42
C SER A 189 -39.80 -6.24 55.56
N LYS A 190 -40.41 -5.10 55.26
CA LYS A 190 -41.06 -4.22 56.25
C LYS A 190 -42.42 -4.77 56.71
N GLN A 191 -43.20 -5.39 55.81
CA GLN A 191 -44.47 -6.07 56.14
C GLN A 191 -44.27 -7.42 56.88
N GLY A 192 -43.15 -8.11 56.65
CA GLY A 192 -42.82 -9.39 57.27
C GLY A 192 -42.35 -9.34 58.73
N LYS A 193 -42.33 -8.16 59.38
CA LYS A 193 -42.08 -8.05 60.82
C LYS A 193 -43.35 -8.36 61.64
N ARG A 194 -43.88 -9.57 61.48
CA ARG A 194 -44.74 -10.21 62.50
C ARG A 194 -44.24 -11.63 62.72
N VAL A 195 -43.52 -11.78 63.83
CA VAL A 195 -43.14 -13.01 64.56
C VAL A 195 -42.28 -14.03 63.77
N PRO A 196 -41.00 -14.23 64.13
CA PRO A 196 -40.25 -15.38 63.65
C PRO A 196 -40.52 -16.58 64.54
N GLU A 197 -41.40 -17.49 64.10
CA GLU A 197 -41.36 -18.86 64.56
C GLU A 197 -40.16 -19.57 63.92
N LYS A 198 -39.34 -20.17 64.78
CA LYS A 198 -38.11 -20.89 64.45
C LYS A 198 -38.42 -22.04 63.48
N VAL A 199 -38.07 -21.88 62.21
CA VAL A 199 -37.82 -23.03 61.32
C VAL A 199 -36.33 -23.33 61.38
N HIS A 200 -36.00 -24.48 61.96
CA HIS A 200 -34.68 -25.09 61.89
C HIS A 200 -34.25 -25.23 60.43
N ILE A 201 -33.35 -24.35 59.99
CA ILE A 201 -32.50 -24.61 58.83
C ILE A 201 -31.35 -25.46 59.37
N SER A 202 -31.49 -26.78 59.25
CA SER A 202 -30.34 -27.67 59.37
C SER A 202 -29.35 -27.28 58.28
N SER A 203 -28.14 -26.94 58.70
CA SER A 203 -26.99 -26.75 57.84
C SER A 203 -26.58 -28.10 57.24
N SER A 204 -27.30 -28.55 56.21
CA SER A 204 -26.79 -29.61 55.36
C SER A 204 -25.66 -29.02 54.51
N VAL A 205 -24.44 -29.49 54.79
CA VAL A 205 -23.27 -29.55 53.91
C VAL A 205 -23.60 -29.12 52.48
N GLN A 206 -22.94 -28.08 51.99
CA GLN A 206 -23.01 -27.61 50.61
C GLN A 206 -22.58 -28.73 49.64
N THR A 207 -23.47 -29.66 49.34
CA THR A 207 -23.32 -30.50 48.16
C THR A 207 -23.46 -29.57 46.98
N LEU A 208 -22.34 -29.27 46.32
CA LEU A 208 -22.30 -28.56 45.04
C LEU A 208 -23.31 -29.23 44.11
N ASP A 209 -24.48 -28.62 43.94
CA ASP A 209 -25.51 -29.16 43.07
C ASP A 209 -25.11 -28.84 41.62
N TYR A 210 -24.25 -29.70 41.05
CA TYR A 210 -23.72 -29.60 39.69
C TYR A 210 -24.86 -29.46 38.66
N ARG A 211 -26.06 -29.99 38.96
CA ARG A 211 -27.26 -29.82 38.14
C ARG A 211 -27.68 -28.36 38.05
N LYS A 212 -27.73 -27.67 39.18
CA LYS A 212 -28.05 -26.23 39.25
C LYS A 212 -27.00 -25.38 38.54
N LYS A 213 -25.71 -25.74 38.63
CA LYS A 213 -24.61 -25.03 37.98
C LYS A 213 -24.63 -25.16 36.45
N LEU A 214 -25.10 -26.30 35.94
CA LEU A 214 -25.28 -26.57 34.51
C LEU A 214 -26.64 -26.13 33.94
N GLY A 215 -27.52 -25.55 34.76
CA GLY A 215 -28.87 -25.18 34.36
C GLY A 215 -29.78 -26.38 34.05
N LEU A 216 -29.51 -27.54 34.66
CA LEU A 216 -30.30 -28.75 34.52
C LEU A 216 -31.38 -28.83 35.61
N SER A 217 -32.43 -29.60 35.32
CA SER A 217 -33.48 -29.90 36.30
C SER A 217 -32.88 -30.55 37.54
N LYS A 218 -33.50 -30.31 38.71
CA LYS A 218 -33.14 -30.98 39.97
C LYS A 218 -33.29 -32.50 39.89
N THR A 219 -34.07 -33.01 38.94
CA THR A 219 -34.30 -34.44 38.67
C THR A 219 -33.38 -35.00 37.57
N ALA A 220 -32.46 -34.22 37.02
CA ALA A 220 -31.62 -34.63 35.89
C ALA A 220 -30.72 -35.81 36.27
N SER A 221 -30.59 -36.77 35.36
CA SER A 221 -29.76 -37.96 35.57
C SER A 221 -28.26 -37.60 35.52
N GLU A 222 -27.42 -38.37 36.20
CA GLU A 222 -25.95 -38.24 36.14
C GLU A 222 -25.42 -38.35 34.70
N LYS A 223 -26.07 -39.18 33.87
CA LYS A 223 -25.75 -39.28 32.43
C LYS A 223 -25.99 -37.95 31.70
N GLU A 224 -27.02 -37.20 32.08
CA GLU A 224 -27.33 -35.89 31.48
C GLU A 224 -26.33 -34.83 31.92
N VAL A 225 -25.93 -34.86 33.20
CA VAL A 225 -24.87 -34.01 33.77
C VAL A 225 -23.55 -34.22 33.03
N LEU A 226 -23.13 -35.47 32.83
CA LEU A 226 -21.92 -35.82 32.06
C LEU A 226 -22.00 -35.34 30.61
N THR A 227 -23.15 -35.55 29.96
CA THR A 227 -23.33 -35.17 28.54
C THR A 227 -23.25 -33.65 28.38
N ARG A 228 -23.78 -32.90 29.34
CA ARG A 228 -23.75 -31.44 29.34
C ARG A 228 -22.35 -30.88 29.61
N TYR A 229 -21.61 -31.44 30.56
CA TYR A 229 -20.20 -31.08 30.74
C TYR A 229 -19.35 -31.36 29.48
N LYS A 230 -19.52 -32.54 28.85
CA LYS A 230 -18.82 -32.86 27.60
C LYS A 230 -19.18 -31.89 26.46
N LYS A 231 -20.45 -31.51 26.36
CA LYS A 231 -20.90 -30.51 25.37
C LYS A 231 -20.29 -29.14 25.64
N LEU A 232 -20.23 -28.70 26.89
CA LEU A 232 -19.59 -27.44 27.28
C LEU A 232 -18.09 -27.45 26.97
N LEU A 233 -17.37 -28.51 27.31
CA LEU A 233 -15.94 -28.66 26.97
C LEU A 233 -15.68 -28.58 25.47
N LYS A 234 -16.56 -29.18 24.65
CA LYS A 234 -16.45 -29.10 23.18
C LYS A 234 -16.69 -27.68 22.66
N ILE A 235 -17.64 -26.94 23.23
CA ILE A 235 -17.95 -25.56 22.80
C ILE A 235 -16.88 -24.58 23.27
N THR A 236 -16.32 -24.79 24.46
CA THR A 236 -15.33 -23.86 25.05
C THR A 236 -13.90 -24.16 24.61
N HIS A 237 -13.65 -25.24 23.86
CA HIS A 237 -12.31 -25.63 23.43
C HIS A 237 -11.62 -24.54 22.59
N PRO A 238 -10.35 -24.20 22.87
CA PRO A 238 -9.59 -23.18 22.11
C PRO A 238 -9.54 -23.45 20.60
N ASP A 239 -9.33 -24.71 20.20
CA ASP A 239 -9.27 -25.13 18.80
C ASP A 239 -10.60 -24.95 18.04
N HIS A 240 -11.72 -24.75 18.75
CA HIS A 240 -13.03 -24.45 18.17
C HIS A 240 -13.40 -22.97 18.27
N GLY A 241 -12.43 -22.10 18.56
CA GLY A 241 -12.66 -20.66 18.78
C GLY A 241 -13.23 -20.33 20.16
N GLY A 242 -13.17 -21.28 21.10
CA GLY A 242 -13.63 -21.11 22.47
C GLY A 242 -12.61 -20.39 23.37
N ASN A 243 -13.08 -19.85 24.50
CA ASN A 243 -12.23 -19.13 25.42
C ASN A 243 -11.40 -20.11 26.30
N PRO A 244 -10.06 -20.06 26.27
CA PRO A 244 -9.19 -20.99 27.01
C PRO A 244 -9.35 -20.92 28.54
N VAL A 245 -9.67 -19.75 29.09
CA VAL A 245 -9.91 -19.56 30.53
C VAL A 245 -11.21 -20.27 30.94
N VAL A 246 -12.25 -20.13 30.12
CA VAL A 246 -13.55 -20.78 30.35
C VAL A 246 -13.42 -22.30 30.17
N PHE A 247 -12.65 -22.76 29.18
CA PHE A 247 -12.35 -24.17 29.01
C PHE A 247 -11.67 -24.78 30.23
N HIS A 248 -10.63 -24.11 30.75
CA HIS A 248 -9.93 -24.57 31.94
C HIS A 248 -10.87 -24.65 33.16
N TYR A 249 -11.70 -23.62 33.38
CA TYR A 249 -12.69 -23.62 34.45
C TYR A 249 -13.69 -24.79 34.35
N VAL A 250 -14.27 -25.01 33.16
CA VAL A 250 -15.22 -26.11 32.91
C VAL A 250 -14.55 -27.47 33.06
N LYS A 251 -13.28 -27.59 32.65
CA LYS A 251 -12.48 -28.82 32.80
C LYS A 251 -12.22 -29.15 34.26
N THR A 252 -11.77 -28.18 35.05
CA THR A 252 -11.55 -28.35 36.49
C THR A 252 -12.84 -28.74 37.22
N ASP A 253 -13.98 -28.14 36.84
CA ASP A 253 -15.28 -28.47 37.42
C ASP A 253 -15.77 -29.88 37.04
N TYR A 254 -15.53 -30.29 35.79
CA TYR A 254 -15.82 -31.65 35.32
C TYR A 254 -14.94 -32.69 36.02
N ASP A 255 -13.66 -32.40 36.20
CA ASP A 255 -12.73 -33.29 36.90
C ASP A 255 -13.10 -33.43 38.38
N HIS A 256 -13.53 -32.35 39.05
CA HIS A 256 -14.10 -32.42 40.40
C HIS A 256 -15.38 -33.27 40.46
N TYR A 257 -16.29 -33.10 39.50
CA TYR A 257 -17.50 -33.92 39.42
C TYR A 257 -17.18 -35.41 39.19
N LYS A 258 -16.20 -35.71 38.34
CA LYS A 258 -15.79 -37.08 38.02
C LYS A 258 -15.03 -37.76 39.16
N ASN A 259 -14.24 -37.01 39.93
CA ASN A 259 -13.49 -37.53 41.08
C ASN A 259 -14.33 -37.58 42.37
N GLY A 260 -15.48 -36.87 42.41
CA GLY A 260 -16.46 -36.92 43.50
C GLY A 260 -17.58 -37.95 43.30
N MET A 261 -17.55 -38.68 42.17
CA MET A 261 -18.33 -39.89 41.88
C MET A 261 -17.53 -41.13 42.25
#